data_AF-A0A832HW16-F1
#
_entry.id   AF-A0A832HW16-F1
#
_cell.length_a   1.000
_cell.length_b   1.000
_cell.length_c   1.000
_cell.angle_alpha   90.00
_cell.angle_beta   90.00
_cell.angle_gamma   90.00
#
_symmetry.space_group_name_H-M   'P 1'
#
loop_
_entity.id
_entity.type
_entity.pdbx_description
1 polymer ?
#
loop_
_entity_poly.entity_id
_entity_poly.type
_entity_poly.pdbx_seq_one_letter_code
_entity_poly.pdbx_strand_id
1 'polypeptide(L)'
;MEQYDQFKENARPLAEGLFGRRPGLGRRMGIDFKEGAAVLEFEGRTFGTIQARFKGNSSFNYAWNALKRSFKLDFNDGEKGRTFFGLTKLNLNNNAMDASQLREALAYHVFRLAGVPASRTAFAKVFVTVPGKYERDYAGLYTVVEQVDERFLKDRFGTKAGLLLKPERIPGLPYLGEEWTAYTNRVSPKTKGTLDEEGIRNILREYPVVAVVEEHSPVGSLGAKVKAVAWDMQ
;
A
#
# COMPACT_ATOMS: atom_id res chain seq x y z
N MET A 1 -9.64 28.85 -3.73
CA MET A 1 -8.47 29.14 -4.58
C MET A 1 -7.32 29.74 -3.79
N GLU A 2 -7.57 30.62 -2.81
CA GLU A 2 -6.52 31.17 -1.93
C GLU A 2 -5.67 30.14 -1.17
N GLN A 3 -6.29 29.07 -0.63
CA GLN A 3 -5.53 27.98 0.02
C GLN A 3 -4.62 27.19 -0.94
N TYR A 4 -4.90 27.23 -2.25
CA TYR A 4 -4.11 26.54 -3.28
C TYR A 4 -2.91 27.37 -3.76
N ASP A 5 -3.00 28.69 -3.70
CA ASP A 5 -1.89 29.57 -4.08
C ASP A 5 -0.89 29.75 -2.92
N GLN A 6 -1.35 29.76 -1.66
CA GLN A 6 -0.49 29.70 -0.48
C GLN A 6 0.33 28.38 -0.38
N PHE A 7 -0.14 27.33 -1.05
CA PHE A 7 0.55 26.05 -1.17
C PHE A 7 1.74 26.08 -2.15
N LYS A 8 1.72 26.95 -3.18
CA LYS A 8 2.83 27.06 -4.16
C LYS A 8 4.03 27.82 -3.62
N GLU A 9 3.81 28.82 -2.76
CA GLU A 9 4.90 29.64 -2.20
C GLU A 9 5.79 28.87 -1.22
N ASN A 10 5.24 27.91 -0.49
CA ASN A 10 5.97 27.16 0.54
C ASN A 10 6.73 25.93 0.03
N ALA A 11 6.68 25.63 -1.28
CA ALA A 11 7.17 24.38 -1.87
C ALA A 11 8.20 24.61 -2.99
N ARG A 12 9.34 25.22 -2.69
CA ARG A 12 10.54 25.20 -3.54
C ARG A 12 11.77 24.62 -2.81
N PRO A 13 12.72 24.00 -3.55
CA PRO A 13 13.31 22.71 -3.16
C PRO A 13 14.73 22.81 -2.62
N LEU A 14 15.14 21.81 -1.82
CA LEU A 14 16.55 21.53 -1.54
C LEU A 14 16.86 20.05 -1.76
N ALA A 15 17.85 19.85 -2.63
CA ALA A 15 18.73 18.70 -2.88
C ALA A 15 18.16 17.39 -3.45
N GLU A 16 18.69 17.07 -4.63
CA GLU A 16 18.65 15.78 -5.32
C GLU A 16 19.48 14.71 -4.59
N GLY A 17 19.02 13.45 -4.62
CA GLY A 17 19.82 12.32 -4.16
C GLY A 17 19.03 11.02 -4.04
N LEU A 18 19.17 10.17 -5.07
CA LEU A 18 19.23 8.70 -4.98
C LEU A 18 18.26 7.97 -4.03
N PHE A 19 16.93 7.99 -4.20
CA PHE A 19 16.04 6.88 -3.80
C PHE A 19 14.71 6.92 -4.58
N GLY A 20 14.11 5.75 -4.83
CA GLY A 20 12.99 5.54 -5.76
C GLY A 20 11.82 6.53 -5.62
N ARG A 21 11.55 7.28 -6.69
CA ARG A 21 10.54 8.35 -6.74
C ARG A 21 9.11 7.79 -6.65
N ARG A 22 8.22 8.42 -5.87
CA ARG A 22 6.81 8.04 -5.71
C ARG A 22 5.94 8.33 -6.95
N PRO A 23 5.06 7.40 -7.38
CA PRO A 23 3.95 7.72 -8.28
C PRO A 23 2.77 8.39 -7.52
N GLY A 24 1.95 9.21 -8.22
CA GLY A 24 0.64 9.68 -7.72
C GLY A 24 0.46 11.20 -7.54
N LEU A 25 -0.77 11.63 -7.20
CA LEU A 25 -1.17 13.06 -7.08
C LEU A 25 -0.41 13.78 -5.97
N GLY A 26 -0.13 13.14 -4.83
CA GLY A 26 0.70 13.69 -3.76
C GLY A 26 2.09 14.13 -4.25
N ARG A 27 2.70 13.39 -5.19
CA ARG A 27 3.99 13.77 -5.81
C ARG A 27 3.85 15.00 -6.70
N ARG A 28 2.76 15.12 -7.46
CA ARG A 28 2.43 16.31 -8.27
C ARG A 28 2.18 17.53 -7.38
N MET A 29 1.82 17.30 -6.11
CA MET A 29 1.69 18.30 -5.07
C MET A 29 2.93 18.40 -4.15
N GLY A 30 4.10 17.86 -4.53
CA GLY A 30 5.32 17.98 -3.72
C GLY A 30 5.27 17.31 -2.33
N ILE A 31 4.26 16.50 -2.04
CA ILE A 31 4.09 15.82 -0.76
C ILE A 31 4.94 14.55 -0.77
N ASP A 32 6.00 14.54 0.05
CA ASP A 32 6.75 13.34 0.41
C ASP A 32 6.46 12.93 1.85
N PHE A 33 5.95 11.72 2.06
CA PHE A 33 5.75 11.18 3.41
C PHE A 33 7.08 10.64 3.90
N LYS A 34 7.86 11.48 4.54
CA LYS A 34 9.07 11.02 5.22
C LYS A 34 8.73 9.90 6.19
N GLU A 35 9.57 8.86 6.19
CA GLU A 35 9.54 7.84 7.22
C GLU A 35 10.11 8.42 8.50
N GLY A 36 9.48 8.08 9.62
CA GLY A 36 9.90 8.50 10.94
C GLY A 36 9.96 7.29 11.86
N ALA A 37 10.98 7.26 12.72
CA ALA A 37 11.07 6.27 13.77
C ALA A 37 9.90 6.43 14.74
N ALA A 38 9.28 5.31 15.12
CA ALA A 38 8.23 5.25 16.12
C ALA A 38 8.40 4.00 16.98
N VAL A 39 7.83 4.00 18.18
CA VAL A 39 7.75 2.80 19.02
C VAL A 39 6.33 2.25 18.91
N LEU A 40 6.20 0.96 18.60
CA LEU A 40 4.89 0.28 18.65
C LEU A 40 4.69 -0.35 20.02
N GLU A 41 3.60 0.00 20.68
CA GLU A 41 3.03 -0.73 21.81
C GLU A 41 1.74 -1.42 21.34
N PHE A 42 1.61 -2.72 21.63
CA PHE A 42 0.41 -3.50 21.31
C PHE A 42 0.12 -4.46 22.46
N GLU A 43 -1.11 -4.41 23.00
CA GLU A 43 -1.57 -5.26 24.12
C GLU A 43 -0.59 -5.25 25.32
N GLY A 44 -0.10 -4.07 25.69
CA GLY A 44 0.83 -3.88 26.82
C GLY A 44 2.27 -4.33 26.54
N ARG A 45 2.60 -4.72 25.31
CA ARG A 45 3.96 -5.13 24.91
C ARG A 45 4.56 -4.15 23.92
N THR A 46 5.83 -3.83 24.10
CA THR A 46 6.59 -2.98 23.20
C THR A 46 7.30 -3.81 22.13
N PHE A 47 7.15 -3.44 20.86
CA PHE A 47 7.73 -4.13 19.70
C PHE A 47 8.97 -3.41 19.13
N GLY A 48 9.64 -2.64 19.98
CA GLY A 48 10.81 -1.84 19.66
C GLY A 48 10.53 -0.71 18.67
N THR A 49 11.62 -0.11 18.17
CA THR A 49 11.57 0.94 17.15
C THR A 49 11.20 0.36 15.79
N ILE A 50 10.21 0.96 15.14
CA ILE A 50 9.73 0.66 13.81
C ILE A 50 9.82 1.93 12.95
N GLN A 51 9.74 1.78 11.63
CA GLN A 51 9.50 2.93 10.75
C GLN A 51 8.00 3.09 10.52
N ALA A 52 7.51 4.32 10.67
CA ALA A 52 6.14 4.68 10.38
C ALA A 52 6.10 5.82 9.38
N ARG A 53 5.14 5.77 8.47
CA ARG A 53 4.83 6.91 7.58
C ARG A 53 3.36 6.99 7.26
N PHE A 54 2.92 8.16 6.85
CA PHE A 54 1.60 8.29 6.25
C PHE A 54 1.51 7.52 4.92
N LYS A 55 0.28 7.09 4.62
CA LYS A 55 -0.12 6.41 3.38
C LYS A 55 -1.42 7.00 2.87
N GLY A 56 -1.63 6.84 1.57
CA GLY A 56 -2.87 7.19 0.90
C GLY A 56 -2.71 8.45 0.08
N ASN A 57 -3.66 8.64 -0.83
CA ASN A 57 -3.76 9.85 -1.63
C ASN A 57 -5.03 10.59 -1.17
N SER A 58 -6.19 10.17 -1.67
CA SER A 58 -7.48 10.76 -1.28
C SER A 58 -7.78 10.65 0.22
N SER A 59 -7.53 9.49 0.83
CA SER A 59 -7.76 9.27 2.27
C SER A 59 -6.87 10.12 3.17
N PHE A 60 -5.67 10.43 2.70
CA PHE A 60 -4.73 11.28 3.42
C PHE A 60 -5.08 12.76 3.24
N ASN A 61 -5.44 13.20 2.02
CA ASN A 61 -5.91 14.55 1.77
C ASN A 61 -7.19 14.88 2.56
N TYR A 62 -8.15 13.94 2.59
CA TYR A 62 -9.37 14.09 3.39
C TYR A 62 -9.08 14.23 4.88
N ALA A 63 -8.05 13.56 5.38
CA ALA A 63 -7.64 13.58 6.77
C ALA A 63 -6.44 14.52 7.05
N TRP A 64 -6.10 15.45 6.14
CA TRP A 64 -4.85 16.22 6.23
C TRP A 64 -4.73 17.00 7.54
N ASN A 65 -5.81 17.50 8.12
CA ASN A 65 -5.78 18.19 9.42
C ASN A 65 -6.29 17.34 10.60
N ALA A 66 -6.55 16.05 10.38
CA ALA A 66 -7.01 15.15 11.43
C ALA A 66 -5.85 14.36 12.06
N LEU A 67 -6.03 13.96 13.33
CA LEU A 67 -5.16 12.97 13.98
C LEU A 67 -5.29 11.59 13.29
N LYS A 68 -6.48 11.29 12.76
CA LYS A 68 -6.82 10.00 12.14
C LYS A 68 -6.32 9.85 10.70
N ARG A 69 -5.03 9.61 10.50
CA ARG A 69 -4.40 9.44 9.17
C ARG A 69 -3.99 7.99 8.94
N SER A 70 -4.05 7.52 7.69
CA SER A 70 -3.59 6.16 7.41
C SER A 70 -2.07 6.05 7.55
N PHE A 71 -1.60 4.95 8.15
CA PHE A 71 -0.18 4.67 8.34
C PHE A 71 0.24 3.42 7.57
N LYS A 72 1.50 3.41 7.15
CA LYS A 72 2.24 2.18 6.89
C LYS A 72 3.29 2.03 7.99
N LEU A 73 3.34 0.85 8.59
CA LEU A 73 4.32 0.44 9.57
C LEU A 73 5.28 -0.56 8.92
N ASP A 74 6.58 -0.33 9.08
CA ASP A 74 7.65 -1.23 8.66
C ASP A 74 8.47 -1.64 9.87
N PHE A 75 8.41 -2.93 10.18
CA PHE A 75 9.10 -3.55 11.31
C PHE A 75 10.54 -3.93 10.98
N ASN A 76 10.86 -4.04 9.69
CA ASN A 76 12.07 -4.68 9.18
C ASN A 76 13.05 -3.68 8.55
N ASP A 77 12.71 -2.39 8.51
CA ASP A 77 13.60 -1.39 7.96
C ASP A 77 14.75 -1.06 8.93
N GLY A 78 14.42 -0.72 10.19
CA GLY A 78 15.40 -0.41 11.23
C GLY A 78 16.13 -1.63 11.82
N GLU A 79 15.44 -2.75 11.98
CA GLU A 79 16.03 -4.02 12.44
C GLU A 79 15.67 -5.15 11.48
N LYS A 80 16.65 -5.61 10.70
CA LYS A 80 16.44 -6.70 9.73
C LYS A 80 16.08 -8.00 10.47
N GLY A 81 15.09 -8.72 9.95
CA GLY A 81 14.55 -9.96 10.51
C GLY A 81 13.34 -9.78 11.43
N ARG A 82 13.07 -8.56 11.94
CA ARG A 82 11.96 -8.33 12.86
C ARG A 82 10.61 -8.47 12.15
N THR A 83 9.66 -9.10 12.84
CA THR A 83 8.29 -9.28 12.35
C THR A 83 7.26 -8.99 13.43
N PHE A 84 6.07 -8.60 13.00
CA PHE A 84 4.86 -8.48 13.81
C PHE A 84 3.86 -9.52 13.32
N PHE A 85 3.63 -10.58 14.12
CA PHE A 85 2.81 -11.74 13.74
C PHE A 85 3.21 -12.33 12.37
N GLY A 86 4.52 -12.44 12.12
CA GLY A 86 5.08 -12.97 10.87
C GLY A 86 5.14 -11.98 9.70
N LEU A 87 4.59 -10.77 9.87
CA LEU A 87 4.59 -9.70 8.87
C LEU A 87 5.76 -8.74 9.09
N THR A 88 6.42 -8.33 8.01
CA THR A 88 7.45 -7.27 8.06
C THR A 88 6.87 -5.88 7.88
N LYS A 89 5.67 -5.78 7.31
CA LYS A 89 4.98 -4.53 7.03
C LYS A 89 3.49 -4.69 7.29
N LEU A 90 2.85 -3.62 7.73
CA LEU A 90 1.43 -3.59 8.01
C LEU A 90 0.84 -2.21 7.66
N ASN A 91 -0.41 -2.18 7.22
CA ASN A 91 -1.10 -0.93 6.91
C ASN A 91 -2.23 -0.68 7.91
N LEU A 92 -2.31 0.54 8.43
CA LEU A 92 -3.42 1.02 9.24
C LEU A 92 -4.25 1.98 8.40
N ASN A 93 -5.41 1.54 7.93
CA ASN A 93 -6.30 2.36 7.11
C ASN A 93 -7.32 3.10 7.98
N ASN A 94 -7.44 4.40 7.76
CA ASN A 94 -8.27 5.30 8.58
C ASN A 94 -9.78 5.25 8.28
N ASN A 95 -10.18 4.55 7.22
CA ASN A 95 -11.57 4.44 6.77
C ASN A 95 -12.27 5.80 6.60
N ALA A 96 -11.53 6.86 6.23
CA ALA A 96 -12.05 8.23 6.26
C ALA A 96 -13.27 8.47 5.34
N MET A 97 -13.40 7.68 4.28
CA MET A 97 -14.52 7.76 3.32
C MET A 97 -15.54 6.63 3.50
N ASP A 98 -15.43 5.84 4.56
CA ASP A 98 -16.32 4.72 4.86
C ASP A 98 -17.02 4.94 6.20
N ALA A 99 -18.23 5.49 6.17
CA ALA A 99 -19.04 5.71 7.38
C ALA A 99 -19.28 4.44 8.22
N SER A 100 -19.26 3.25 7.60
CA SER A 100 -19.45 1.99 8.32
C SER A 100 -18.19 1.50 9.03
N GLN A 101 -17.01 1.94 8.59
CA GLN A 101 -15.71 1.39 8.99
C GLN A 101 -15.51 -0.11 8.66
N LEU A 102 -16.41 -0.73 7.89
CA LEU A 102 -16.44 -2.18 7.66
C LEU A 102 -16.16 -2.58 6.20
N ARG A 103 -16.33 -1.68 5.23
CA ARG A 103 -16.37 -2.04 3.79
C ARG A 103 -15.10 -2.76 3.35
N GLU A 104 -13.94 -2.26 3.76
CA GLU A 104 -12.66 -2.87 3.39
C GLU A 104 -12.48 -4.26 4.00
N ALA A 105 -12.77 -4.41 5.30
CA ALA A 105 -12.65 -5.70 5.97
C ALA A 105 -13.60 -6.75 5.39
N LEU A 106 -14.85 -6.36 5.09
CA LEU A 106 -15.85 -7.22 4.48
C LEU A 106 -15.49 -7.58 3.04
N ALA A 107 -15.03 -6.62 2.23
CA ALA A 107 -14.62 -6.89 0.85
C ALA A 107 -13.49 -7.92 0.79
N TYR A 108 -12.42 -7.74 1.58
CA TYR A 108 -11.35 -8.73 1.65
C TYR A 108 -11.83 -10.09 2.18
N HIS A 109 -12.75 -10.11 3.14
CA HIS A 109 -13.31 -11.36 3.64
C HIS A 109 -14.10 -12.11 2.57
N VAL A 110 -14.98 -11.44 1.84
CA VAL A 110 -15.76 -12.01 0.73
C VAL A 110 -14.84 -12.54 -0.37
N PHE A 111 -13.79 -11.81 -0.74
CA PHE A 111 -12.82 -12.30 -1.72
C PHE A 111 -12.16 -13.61 -1.29
N ARG A 112 -11.73 -13.71 -0.02
CA ARG A 112 -11.15 -14.95 0.50
C ARG A 112 -12.16 -16.10 0.52
N LEU A 113 -13.44 -15.84 0.87
CA LEU A 113 -14.50 -16.85 0.80
C LEU A 113 -14.76 -17.33 -0.64
N ALA A 114 -14.59 -16.43 -1.62
CA ALA A 114 -14.70 -16.75 -3.04
C ALA A 114 -13.44 -17.41 -3.63
N GLY A 115 -12.44 -17.76 -2.80
CA GLY A 115 -11.19 -18.37 -3.25
C GLY A 115 -10.20 -17.41 -3.92
N VAL A 116 -10.47 -16.09 -3.89
CA VAL A 116 -9.56 -15.07 -4.42
C VAL A 116 -8.51 -14.73 -3.35
N PRO A 117 -7.20 -14.85 -3.64
CA PRO A 117 -6.15 -14.43 -2.72
C PRO A 117 -6.29 -12.94 -2.37
N ALA A 118 -6.52 -12.65 -1.09
CA ALA A 118 -6.75 -11.31 -0.59
C ALA A 118 -6.10 -11.11 0.78
N SER A 119 -5.73 -9.86 1.10
CA SER A 119 -5.14 -9.50 2.40
C SER A 119 -6.04 -9.91 3.55
N ARG A 120 -5.43 -10.42 4.63
CA ARG A 120 -6.11 -10.55 5.93
C ARG A 120 -6.33 -9.17 6.54
N THR A 121 -7.38 -9.07 7.33
CA THR A 121 -7.75 -7.83 8.02
C THR A 121 -8.09 -8.07 9.48
N ALA A 122 -7.90 -7.04 10.30
CA ALA A 122 -8.37 -6.96 11.68
C ALA A 122 -8.76 -5.51 11.99
N PHE A 123 -9.32 -5.26 13.17
CA PHE A 123 -9.60 -3.91 13.67
C PHE A 123 -8.69 -3.57 14.84
N ALA A 124 -8.26 -2.32 14.93
CA ALA A 124 -7.47 -1.83 16.05
C ALA A 124 -7.94 -0.43 16.49
N LYS A 125 -7.98 -0.21 17.81
CA LYS A 125 -8.01 1.13 18.39
C LYS A 125 -6.59 1.67 18.39
N VAL A 126 -6.37 2.78 17.70
CA VAL A 126 -5.04 3.38 17.60
C VAL A 126 -4.97 4.60 18.49
N PHE A 127 -3.91 4.66 19.30
CA PHE A 127 -3.54 5.81 20.11
C PHE A 127 -2.20 6.33 19.63
N VAL A 128 -2.02 7.65 19.65
CA VAL A 128 -0.83 8.31 19.13
C VAL A 128 -0.23 9.22 20.19
N THR A 129 1.06 9.06 20.43
CA THR A 129 1.86 9.98 21.23
C THR A 129 2.82 10.73 20.30
N VAL A 130 2.81 12.05 20.39
CA VAL A 130 3.78 12.94 19.75
C VAL A 130 4.25 13.91 20.83
N PRO A 131 5.53 13.84 21.26
CA PRO A 131 6.03 14.67 22.34
C PRO A 131 5.67 16.16 22.16
N GLY A 132 5.06 16.75 23.19
CA GLY A 132 4.65 18.15 23.19
C GLY A 132 3.42 18.47 22.32
N LYS A 133 2.73 17.46 21.77
CA LYS A 133 1.55 17.67 20.92
C LYS A 133 0.37 16.73 21.22
N TYR A 134 0.63 15.44 21.40
CA TYR A 134 -0.38 14.41 21.69
C TYR A 134 0.18 13.45 22.74
N GLU A 135 -0.61 13.11 23.75
CA GLU A 135 -0.20 12.27 24.88
C GLU A 135 -1.12 11.06 24.96
N ARG A 136 -0.81 10.04 24.15
CA ARG A 136 -1.64 8.83 23.98
C ARG A 136 -3.07 9.13 23.54
N ASP A 137 -3.24 10.14 22.70
CA ASP A 137 -4.55 10.56 22.18
C ASP A 137 -5.17 9.46 21.31
N TYR A 138 -6.47 9.25 21.47
CA TYR A 138 -7.21 8.30 20.65
C TYR A 138 -7.35 8.82 19.21
N ALA A 139 -6.59 8.23 18.29
CA ALA A 139 -6.66 8.59 16.88
C ALA A 139 -7.90 8.00 16.20
N GLY A 140 -8.42 6.86 16.67
CA GLY A 140 -9.66 6.25 16.17
C GLY A 140 -9.58 4.75 15.96
N LEU A 141 -10.65 4.19 15.39
CA LEU A 141 -10.72 2.81 14.92
C LEU A 141 -10.12 2.71 13.51
N TYR A 142 -9.22 1.75 13.31
CA TYR A 142 -8.55 1.49 12.03
C TYR A 142 -8.81 0.08 11.55
N THR A 143 -8.82 -0.09 10.22
CA THR A 143 -8.65 -1.40 9.60
C THR A 143 -7.16 -1.70 9.49
N VAL A 144 -6.73 -2.76 10.16
CA VAL A 144 -5.40 -3.35 10.05
C VAL A 144 -5.40 -4.22 8.80
N VAL A 145 -4.52 -3.95 7.84
CA VAL A 145 -4.47 -4.67 6.55
C VAL A 145 -3.08 -5.24 6.33
N GLU A 146 -3.05 -6.55 6.06
CA GLU A 146 -1.85 -7.29 5.64
C GLU A 146 -1.23 -6.65 4.39
N GLN A 147 0.08 -6.39 4.42
CA GLN A 147 0.79 -5.92 3.25
C GLN A 147 0.91 -7.04 2.22
N VAL A 148 0.54 -6.74 0.98
CA VAL A 148 0.87 -7.60 -0.15
C VAL A 148 2.35 -7.41 -0.50
N ASP A 149 3.16 -8.43 -0.23
CA ASP A 149 4.58 -8.52 -0.55
C ASP A 149 4.99 -9.99 -0.78
N GLU A 150 6.29 -10.28 -0.85
CA GLU A 150 6.79 -11.65 -1.05
C GLU A 150 6.32 -12.66 0.01
N ARG A 151 6.02 -12.22 1.24
CA ARG A 151 5.50 -13.12 2.28
C ARG A 151 4.05 -13.48 1.99
N PHE A 152 3.25 -12.51 1.54
CA PHE A 152 1.91 -12.79 1.02
C PHE A 152 1.98 -13.78 -0.14
N LEU A 153 2.92 -13.60 -1.07
CA LEU A 153 3.08 -14.53 -2.19
C LEU A 153 3.43 -15.94 -1.72
N LYS A 154 4.41 -16.07 -0.81
CA LYS A 154 4.80 -17.37 -0.26
C LYS A 154 3.65 -18.08 0.43
N ASP A 155 2.83 -17.34 1.18
CA ASP A 155 1.71 -17.90 1.93
C ASP A 155 0.56 -18.33 1.02
N ARG A 156 0.21 -17.55 -0.02
CA ARG A 156 -0.95 -17.83 -0.88
C ARG A 156 -0.65 -18.65 -2.13
N PHE A 157 0.58 -18.58 -2.63
CA PHE A 157 1.00 -19.22 -3.90
C PHE A 157 2.18 -20.18 -3.72
N GLY A 158 2.66 -20.39 -2.49
CA GLY A 158 3.75 -21.32 -2.19
C GLY A 158 5.16 -20.82 -2.57
N THR A 159 5.27 -19.66 -3.23
CA THR A 159 6.54 -19.12 -3.69
C THR A 159 6.66 -17.62 -3.41
N LYS A 160 7.89 -17.15 -3.13
CA LYS A 160 8.21 -15.72 -3.08
C LYS A 160 8.50 -15.14 -4.46
N ALA A 161 8.77 -16.01 -5.43
CA ALA A 161 9.10 -15.63 -6.79
C ALA A 161 7.85 -15.20 -7.56
N GLY A 162 8.07 -14.46 -8.65
CA GLY A 162 7.00 -13.95 -9.52
C GLY A 162 6.93 -12.43 -9.57
N LEU A 163 6.09 -11.95 -10.48
CA LEU A 163 5.91 -10.53 -10.74
C LEU A 163 4.71 -10.00 -9.96
N LEU A 164 4.98 -9.29 -8.86
CA LEU A 164 3.95 -8.57 -8.11
C LEU A 164 3.82 -7.16 -8.67
N LEU A 165 2.67 -6.86 -9.28
CA LEU A 165 2.37 -5.55 -9.82
C LEU A 165 1.30 -4.86 -8.98
N LYS A 166 1.53 -3.58 -8.75
CA LYS A 166 0.51 -2.67 -8.24
C LYS A 166 -0.04 -1.84 -9.41
N PRO A 167 -1.35 -1.87 -9.66
CA PRO A 167 -1.96 -0.97 -10.62
C PRO A 167 -1.87 0.47 -10.10
N GLU A 168 -1.44 1.38 -10.96
CA GLU A 168 -1.30 2.80 -10.70
C GLU A 168 -2.10 3.56 -11.75
N ARG A 169 -3.20 4.20 -11.35
CA ARG A 169 -4.03 5.03 -12.25
C ARG A 169 -4.67 4.26 -13.42
N ILE A 170 -4.96 2.98 -13.22
CA ILE A 170 -5.77 2.17 -14.13
C ILE A 170 -6.96 1.57 -13.38
N PRO A 171 -8.18 1.66 -13.94
CA PRO A 171 -9.33 0.93 -13.40
C PRO A 171 -9.22 -0.54 -13.81
N GLY A 172 -9.14 -1.45 -12.84
CA GLY A 172 -8.97 -2.88 -13.08
C GLY A 172 -7.71 -3.24 -13.88
N LEU A 173 -7.84 -4.21 -14.77
CA LEU A 173 -6.76 -4.77 -15.61
C LEU A 173 -7.14 -4.75 -17.10
N PRO A 174 -7.14 -3.57 -17.75
CA PRO A 174 -7.39 -3.48 -19.17
C PRO A 174 -6.19 -4.03 -19.95
N TYR A 175 -6.47 -4.75 -21.05
CA TYR A 175 -5.45 -5.03 -22.06
C TYR A 175 -5.18 -3.74 -22.85
N LEU A 176 -3.93 -3.27 -22.83
CA LEU A 176 -3.50 -2.01 -23.45
C LEU A 176 -2.75 -2.22 -24.78
N GLY A 177 -2.81 -3.43 -25.35
CA GLY A 177 -2.03 -3.84 -26.51
C GLY A 177 -0.73 -4.54 -26.15
N GLU A 178 0.03 -4.90 -27.17
CA GLU A 178 1.32 -5.62 -27.09
C GLU A 178 2.49 -4.69 -26.69
N GLU A 179 2.33 -3.38 -26.87
CA GLU A 179 3.40 -2.39 -26.64
C GLU A 179 3.65 -2.17 -25.13
N TRP A 180 4.86 -2.52 -24.67
CA TRP A 180 5.22 -2.42 -23.24
C TRP A 180 5.13 -0.99 -22.69
N THR A 181 5.45 -0.01 -23.52
CA THR A 181 5.38 1.43 -23.18
C THR A 181 4.00 1.83 -22.67
N ALA A 182 2.93 1.13 -23.10
CA ALA A 182 1.57 1.35 -22.63
C ALA A 182 1.41 1.04 -21.12
N TYR A 183 2.24 0.18 -20.52
CA TYR A 183 2.13 -0.25 -19.12
C TYR A 183 3.09 0.48 -18.16
N THR A 184 4.21 1.01 -18.67
CA THR A 184 5.33 1.58 -17.87
C THR A 184 4.97 2.61 -16.79
N ASN A 185 3.90 3.38 -16.97
CA ASN A 185 3.43 4.39 -16.02
C ASN A 185 2.13 4.01 -15.28
N ARG A 186 1.62 2.82 -15.57
CA ARG A 186 0.31 2.32 -15.15
C ARG A 186 0.39 1.14 -14.20
N VAL A 187 1.56 0.54 -14.06
CA VAL A 187 1.86 -0.50 -13.08
C VAL A 187 3.20 -0.22 -12.39
N SER A 188 3.30 -0.58 -11.11
CA SER A 188 4.52 -0.47 -10.32
C SER A 188 4.92 -1.86 -9.81
N PRO A 189 6.17 -2.32 -10.07
CA PRO A 189 6.64 -3.59 -9.53
C PRO A 189 6.86 -3.46 -8.02
N LYS A 190 6.61 -4.55 -7.29
CA LYS A 190 6.91 -4.63 -5.84
C LYS A 190 7.97 -5.66 -5.50
N THR A 191 8.20 -6.65 -6.37
CA THR A 191 9.23 -7.69 -6.21
C THR A 191 10.49 -7.45 -7.06
N LYS A 192 10.48 -6.46 -7.98
CA LYS A 192 11.65 -6.07 -8.78
C LYS A 192 11.82 -4.55 -8.88
N GLY A 193 13.06 -4.09 -9.09
CA GLY A 193 13.43 -2.67 -9.12
C GLY A 193 13.12 -1.96 -10.45
N THR A 194 13.17 -2.65 -11.59
CA THR A 194 12.83 -2.12 -12.91
C THR A 194 11.88 -3.05 -13.65
N LEU A 195 10.95 -2.45 -14.41
CA LEU A 195 10.06 -3.12 -15.35
C LEU A 195 10.59 -2.91 -16.77
N ASP A 196 11.78 -3.43 -17.07
CA ASP A 196 12.23 -3.55 -18.46
C ASP A 196 11.63 -4.80 -19.10
N GLU A 197 11.44 -4.71 -20.42
CA GLU A 197 10.75 -5.74 -21.20
C GLU A 197 11.43 -7.10 -21.08
N GLU A 198 12.76 -7.10 -21.09
CA GLU A 198 13.59 -8.29 -20.94
C GLU A 198 13.43 -8.94 -19.56
N GLY A 199 13.47 -8.15 -18.48
CA GLY A 199 13.31 -8.63 -17.11
C GLY A 199 11.93 -9.24 -16.86
N ILE A 200 10.88 -8.71 -17.47
CA ILE A 200 9.53 -9.26 -17.37
C ILE A 200 9.39 -10.52 -18.22
N ARG A 201 9.85 -10.49 -19.48
CA ARG A 201 9.85 -11.70 -20.33
C ARG A 201 10.61 -12.84 -19.64
N ASN A 202 11.74 -12.55 -19.00
CA ASN A 202 12.52 -13.53 -18.25
C ASN A 202 11.76 -14.06 -17.02
N ILE A 203 11.10 -13.18 -16.24
CA ILE A 203 10.26 -13.64 -15.11
C ILE A 203 9.10 -14.49 -15.60
N LEU A 204 8.40 -14.09 -16.66
CA LEU A 204 7.25 -14.83 -17.19
C LEU A 204 7.64 -16.18 -17.81
N ARG A 205 8.88 -16.30 -18.33
CA ARG A 205 9.45 -17.57 -18.79
C ARG A 205 9.76 -18.54 -17.65
N GLU A 206 10.22 -18.02 -16.51
CA GLU A 206 10.68 -18.81 -15.35
C GLU A 206 9.57 -19.04 -14.31
N TYR A 207 8.66 -18.08 -14.18
CA TYR A 207 7.56 -18.04 -13.22
C TYR A 207 6.28 -17.60 -13.95
N PRO A 208 5.41 -18.54 -14.37
CA PRO A 208 4.17 -18.21 -15.10
C PRO A 208 3.12 -17.46 -14.25
N VAL A 209 3.49 -17.01 -13.04
CA VAL A 209 2.57 -16.39 -12.07
C VAL A 209 2.80 -14.88 -11.99
N VAL A 210 1.84 -14.12 -12.49
CA VAL A 210 1.68 -12.69 -12.23
C VAL A 210 0.57 -12.50 -11.21
N ALA A 211 0.93 -11.96 -10.04
CA ALA A 211 -0.05 -11.61 -9.02
C ALA A 211 -0.28 -10.10 -9.04
N VAL A 212 -1.48 -9.67 -9.43
CA VAL A 212 -1.93 -8.28 -9.24
C VAL A 212 -2.96 -8.29 -8.12
N VAL A 213 -2.63 -7.71 -6.97
CA VAL A 213 -3.42 -7.92 -5.74
C VAL A 213 -3.84 -6.62 -5.04
N GLU A 214 -3.45 -5.44 -5.53
CA GLU A 214 -3.76 -4.18 -4.84
C GLU A 214 -4.72 -3.29 -5.64
N GLU A 215 -6.03 -3.46 -5.45
CA GLU A 215 -7.02 -2.48 -5.88
C GLU A 215 -7.43 -1.59 -4.68
N HIS A 216 -7.05 -0.31 -4.74
CA HIS A 216 -7.61 0.74 -3.89
C HIS A 216 -8.34 1.75 -4.78
N SER A 217 -9.39 1.30 -5.49
CA SER A 217 -10.27 2.20 -6.24
C SER A 217 -11.57 2.43 -5.46
N PRO A 218 -11.96 3.68 -5.16
CA PRO A 218 -13.28 4.02 -4.62
C PRO A 218 -14.39 3.92 -5.66
N VAL A 219 -14.04 3.68 -6.93
CA VAL A 219 -14.98 3.55 -8.05
C VAL A 219 -14.93 2.10 -8.48
N GLY A 220 -16.02 1.38 -8.23
CA GLY A 220 -16.11 -0.04 -8.47
C GLY A 220 -15.75 -0.39 -9.92
N SER A 221 -14.79 -1.29 -10.08
CA SER A 221 -14.69 -2.10 -11.29
C SER A 221 -14.15 -3.50 -10.97
N LEU A 222 -14.92 -4.28 -10.21
CA LEU A 222 -15.13 -5.66 -10.63
C LEU A 222 -16.06 -5.63 -11.84
N GLY A 223 -15.51 -5.19 -12.97
CA GLY A 223 -16.12 -5.41 -14.26
C GLY A 223 -16.13 -6.91 -14.49
N ALA A 224 -17.32 -7.47 -14.73
CA ALA A 224 -17.63 -8.88 -14.95
C ALA A 224 -16.93 -9.53 -16.17
N LYS A 225 -15.71 -9.09 -16.53
CA LYS A 225 -14.92 -9.53 -17.68
C LYS A 225 -13.40 -9.53 -17.43
N VAL A 226 -12.91 -9.54 -16.19
CA VAL A 226 -11.51 -9.92 -15.94
C VAL A 226 -11.45 -11.44 -15.84
N LYS A 227 -11.30 -12.10 -16.99
CA LYS A 227 -10.73 -13.45 -17.06
C LYS A 227 -9.21 -13.27 -16.98
N ALA A 228 -8.62 -13.69 -15.86
CA ALA A 228 -7.19 -13.83 -15.55
C ALA A 228 -6.62 -12.87 -14.48
N VAL A 229 -6.82 -13.22 -13.21
CA VAL A 229 -5.65 -13.45 -12.34
C VAL A 229 -5.08 -14.77 -12.83
N ALA A 230 -3.81 -14.81 -13.24
CA ALA A 230 -3.20 -15.95 -13.92
C ALA A 230 -3.52 -17.26 -13.17
N TRP A 231 -4.47 -18.02 -13.72
CA TRP A 231 -4.77 -19.38 -13.35
C TRP A 231 -4.08 -20.25 -14.38
N ASP A 232 -3.34 -21.21 -13.83
CA ASP A 232 -2.73 -22.36 -14.48
C ASP A 232 -3.39 -22.77 -15.82
N MET A 233 -2.57 -22.88 -16.86
CA MET A 233 -2.89 -23.70 -18.02
C MET A 233 -1.72 -24.65 -18.22
N GLN A 234 -2.04 -25.93 -18.02
CA GLN A 234 -1.29 -27.16 -18.34
C GLN A 234 -0.02 -26.99 -19.18
#